data_AF-A0A816U9Y5-F1
#
_entry.id   AF-A0A816U9Y5-F1
#
_cell.length_a   1.000
_cell.length_b   1.000
_cell.length_c   1.000
_cell.angle_alpha   90.00
_cell.angle_beta   90.00
_cell.angle_gamma   90.00
#
_symmetry.space_group_name_H-M   'P 1'
#
loop_
_entity.id
_entity.type
_entity.pdbx_description
1 polymer ?
#
loop_
_entity_poly.entity_id
_entity_poly.type
_entity_poly.pdbx_seq_one_letter_code
_entity_poly.pdbx_strand_id
1 'polypeptide(L)'
;MTKTKAYEDLGIINPLHSLVERTNNFLLSLSVNKHITRKQYENLRVDKDEAELAHLYFLPKAHKPNTPLRPIISGLKSPTIVIYRWLDGLLRPLFNRSACDTIIPNGMQLIKQVERWSTKYLTSVTSFITMDITDLYTMIPQEGGVTAIKRLIEASDLKQIDGVKKRDHFSSCQICDDQ
;
A
#
# COMPACT_ATOMS: atom_id res chain seq x y z
N MET A 1 20.74 8.35 12.69
CA MET A 1 21.38 7.25 11.94
C MET A 1 22.62 7.80 11.28
N THR A 2 23.76 7.14 11.46
CA THR A 2 25.01 7.50 10.76
C THR A 2 24.80 7.29 9.26
N LYS A 3 25.02 8.33 8.44
CA LYS A 3 24.91 8.23 6.99
C LYS A 3 25.97 7.24 6.49
N THR A 4 25.53 6.15 5.86
CA THR A 4 26.43 5.17 5.24
C THR A 4 26.82 5.66 3.84
N LYS A 5 27.97 5.24 3.32
CA LYS A 5 28.37 5.49 1.92
C LYS A 5 27.72 4.50 0.93
N ALA A 6 26.58 3.91 1.31
CA ALA A 6 25.94 2.84 0.54
C ALA A 6 25.09 3.36 -0.64
N TYR A 7 24.73 4.65 -0.62
CA TYR A 7 23.90 5.28 -1.64
C TYR A 7 24.72 6.31 -2.40
N GLU A 8 24.52 6.33 -3.71
CA GLU A 8 25.05 7.34 -4.61
C GLU A 8 23.94 8.34 -4.94
N ASP A 9 24.25 9.64 -4.85
CA ASP A 9 23.34 10.68 -5.29
C ASP A 9 23.38 10.72 -6.82
N LEU A 10 22.24 10.43 -7.45
CA LEU A 10 22.10 10.41 -8.91
C LEU A 10 22.05 11.82 -9.53
N GLY A 11 21.96 12.86 -8.69
CA GLY A 11 22.29 14.25 -8.98
C GLY A 11 21.92 14.82 -10.36
N ILE A 12 20.83 15.61 -10.41
CA ILE A 12 20.73 16.88 -11.18
C ILE A 12 19.82 17.86 -10.42
N ILE A 13 18.75 17.38 -9.79
CA ILE A 13 17.75 18.16 -9.04
C ILE A 13 17.40 17.41 -7.75
N ASN A 14 17.30 18.10 -6.62
CA ASN A 14 16.76 17.55 -5.38
C ASN A 14 15.26 17.89 -5.26
N PRO A 15 14.33 16.94 -5.50
CA PRO A 15 12.90 17.23 -5.47
C PRO A 15 12.31 17.30 -4.06
N LEU A 16 13.08 17.01 -3.00
CA LEU A 16 12.56 16.85 -1.64
C LEU A 16 11.72 18.04 -1.18
N HIS A 17 12.23 19.25 -1.35
CA HIS A 17 11.54 20.47 -0.95
C HIS A 17 10.17 20.59 -1.65
N SER A 18 10.17 20.46 -2.98
CA SER A 18 8.95 20.54 -3.79
C SER A 18 7.95 19.43 -3.46
N LEU A 19 8.44 18.23 -3.11
CA LEU A 19 7.59 17.10 -2.72
C LEU A 19 6.93 17.35 -1.36
N VAL A 20 7.70 17.80 -0.37
CA VAL A 20 7.18 18.17 0.96
C VAL A 20 6.13 19.27 0.85
N GLU A 21 6.42 20.31 0.05
CA GLU A 21 5.50 21.42 -0.17
C GLU A 21 4.19 20.95 -0.84
N ARG A 22 4.29 20.16 -1.92
CA ARG A 22 3.12 19.59 -2.59
C ARG A 22 2.29 18.70 -1.65
N THR A 23 2.93 17.85 -0.86
CA THR A 23 2.24 16.98 0.10
C THR A 23 1.51 17.80 1.17
N ASN A 24 2.17 18.80 1.75
CA ASN A 24 1.56 19.65 2.77
C ASN A 24 0.42 20.52 2.21
N ASN A 25 0.56 21.05 0.99
CA ASN A 25 -0.49 21.80 0.31
C ASN A 25 -1.72 20.91 0.03
N PHE A 26 -1.49 19.66 -0.39
CA PHE A 26 -2.57 18.69 -0.58
C PHE A 26 -3.30 18.39 0.74
N LEU A 27 -2.57 18.09 1.82
CA LEU A 27 -3.16 17.87 3.15
C LEU A 27 -3.94 19.09 3.65
N LEU A 28 -3.42 20.29 3.43
CA LEU A 28 -4.12 21.53 3.78
C LEU A 28 -5.44 21.65 3.00
N SER A 29 -5.44 21.38 1.70
CA SER A 29 -6.65 21.40 0.88
C SER A 29 -7.71 20.42 1.42
N LEU A 30 -7.30 19.22 1.84
CA LEU A 30 -8.20 18.23 2.45
C LEU A 30 -8.80 18.74 3.77
N SER A 31 -8.00 19.43 4.59
CA SER A 31 -8.47 20.00 5.85
C SER A 31 -9.45 21.16 5.62
N VAL A 32 -9.13 22.08 4.72
CA VAL A 32 -9.99 23.23 4.37
C VAL A 32 -11.33 22.77 3.82
N ASN A 33 -11.30 21.75 2.95
CA ASN A 33 -12.48 21.14 2.36
C ASN A 33 -13.19 20.13 3.30
N LYS A 34 -12.77 20.06 4.58
CA LYS A 34 -13.38 19.21 5.63
C LYS A 34 -13.41 17.70 5.28
N HIS A 35 -12.46 17.22 4.49
CA HIS A 35 -12.25 15.79 4.26
C HIS A 35 -11.47 15.13 5.40
N ILE A 36 -10.61 15.90 6.07
CA ILE A 36 -9.93 15.50 7.32
C ILE A 36 -10.14 16.56 8.39
N THR A 37 -10.06 16.17 9.64
CA THR A 37 -10.12 17.09 10.79
C THR A 37 -8.82 17.88 10.92
N ARG A 38 -8.87 19.02 11.63
CA ARG A 38 -7.67 19.80 11.96
C ARG A 38 -6.61 18.97 12.70
N LYS A 39 -7.04 18.14 13.65
CA LYS A 39 -6.14 17.24 14.40
C LYS A 39 -5.48 16.20 13.48
N GLN A 40 -6.23 15.64 12.53
CA GLN A 40 -5.67 14.74 11.52
C GLN A 40 -4.65 15.46 10.64
N TYR A 41 -4.96 16.66 10.16
CA TYR A 41 -4.01 17.49 9.40
C TYR A 41 -2.72 17.73 10.19
N GLU A 42 -2.83 18.16 11.45
CA GLU A 42 -1.67 18.40 12.32
C GLU A 42 -0.80 17.14 12.50
N ASN A 43 -1.43 15.96 12.60
CA ASN A 43 -0.72 14.67 12.70
C ASN A 43 -0.13 14.16 11.38
N LEU A 44 -0.71 14.54 10.23
CA LEU A 44 -0.32 14.06 8.90
C LEU A 44 0.70 14.98 8.22
N ARG A 45 0.75 16.26 8.62
CA ARG A 45 1.65 17.26 8.03
C ARG A 45 3.10 16.79 8.13
N VAL A 46 3.83 16.95 7.04
CA VAL A 46 5.23 16.55 6.92
C VAL A 46 6.12 17.63 7.51
N ASP A 47 6.99 17.23 8.43
CA ASP A 47 8.10 18.06 8.88
C ASP A 47 9.21 18.06 7.82
N LYS A 48 9.55 19.25 7.34
CA LYS A 48 10.58 19.45 6.32
C LYS A 48 11.97 19.08 6.80
N ASP A 49 12.23 19.18 8.11
CA ASP A 49 13.54 18.97 8.70
C ASP A 49 13.77 17.47 9.02
N GLU A 50 12.70 16.69 9.08
CA GLU A 50 12.75 15.23 9.31
C GLU A 50 12.62 14.38 8.04
N ALA A 51 12.06 14.95 6.96
CA ALA A 51 11.80 14.24 5.71
C ALA A 51 13.09 13.96 4.91
N GLU A 52 13.13 12.80 4.26
CA GLU A 52 14.21 12.41 3.35
C GLU A 52 13.63 11.80 2.07
N LEU A 53 14.39 11.83 0.97
CA LEU A 53 14.01 11.11 -0.24
C LEU A 53 14.05 9.60 -0.01
N ALA A 54 13.21 8.88 -0.72
CA ALA A 54 13.27 7.42 -0.71
C ALA A 54 14.54 6.94 -1.43
N HIS A 55 15.17 5.90 -0.88
CA HIS A 55 16.37 5.32 -1.45
C HIS A 55 16.03 4.14 -2.36
N LEU A 56 16.53 4.14 -3.60
CA LEU A 56 16.46 3.01 -4.51
C LEU A 56 17.69 2.12 -4.33
N TYR A 57 17.48 0.82 -4.17
CA TYR A 57 18.55 -0.18 -4.19
C TYR A 57 18.08 -1.46 -4.88
N PHE A 58 19.02 -2.33 -5.25
CA PHE A 58 18.74 -3.55 -6.00
C PHE A 58 19.13 -4.79 -5.21
N LEU A 59 18.23 -5.77 -5.13
CA LEU A 59 18.50 -7.07 -4.53
C LEU A 59 18.64 -8.14 -5.62
N PRO A 60 19.73 -8.95 -5.63
CA PRO A 60 19.89 -10.01 -6.61
C PRO A 60 18.92 -11.17 -6.37
N LYS A 61 18.26 -11.65 -7.42
CA LYS A 61 17.47 -12.90 -7.38
C LYS A 61 18.39 -14.10 -7.64
N ALA A 62 19.19 -14.48 -6.63
CA ALA A 62 20.21 -15.53 -6.74
C ALA A 62 19.70 -16.92 -7.17
N HIS A 63 18.39 -17.17 -7.05
CA HIS A 63 17.75 -18.43 -7.43
C HIS A 63 17.26 -18.46 -8.90
N LYS A 64 17.53 -17.42 -9.70
CA LYS A 64 17.13 -17.34 -11.11
C LYS A 64 18.37 -17.27 -12.01
N PRO A 65 18.33 -17.86 -13.23
CA PRO A 65 19.42 -17.72 -14.19
C PRO A 65 19.75 -16.25 -14.47
N ASN A 66 21.03 -15.94 -14.69
CA ASN A 66 21.54 -14.57 -14.91
C ASN A 66 21.32 -13.59 -13.74
N THR A 67 20.89 -14.07 -12.56
CA THR A 67 20.76 -13.29 -11.32
C THR A 67 20.11 -11.91 -11.51
N PRO A 68 18.88 -11.84 -12.07
CA PRO A 68 18.21 -10.56 -12.31
C PRO A 68 18.05 -9.78 -11.00
N LEU A 69 18.10 -8.45 -11.11
CA LEU A 69 17.95 -7.55 -9.97
C LEU A 69 16.47 -7.27 -9.67
N ARG A 70 16.14 -7.13 -8.39
CA ARG A 70 14.85 -6.64 -7.91
C ARG A 70 15.04 -5.22 -7.38
N PRO A 71 14.48 -4.18 -8.03
CA PRO A 71 14.49 -2.84 -7.46
C PRO A 71 13.64 -2.79 -6.20
N ILE A 72 14.14 -2.11 -5.16
CA ILE A 72 13.45 -1.87 -3.90
C ILE A 72 13.55 -0.38 -3.55
N ILE A 73 12.43 0.21 -3.15
CA ILE A 73 12.36 1.60 -2.69
C ILE A 73 12.20 1.61 -1.17
N SER A 74 13.17 2.20 -0.46
CA SER A 74 13.11 2.43 0.99
C SER A 74 12.66 3.86 1.29
N GLY A 75 11.39 4.01 1.65
CA GLY A 75 10.74 5.31 1.93
C GLY A 75 10.47 5.59 3.41
N LEU A 76 11.30 5.10 4.34
CA LEU A 76 11.03 5.17 5.79
C LEU A 76 10.85 6.59 6.35
N LYS A 77 11.45 7.59 5.69
CA LYS A 77 11.32 9.02 6.02
C LYS A 77 10.76 9.84 4.85
N SER A 78 10.15 9.16 3.87
CA SER A 78 9.54 9.84 2.73
C SER A 78 8.39 10.74 3.19
N PRO A 79 8.11 11.85 2.49
CA PRO A 79 6.98 12.74 2.81
C PRO A 79 5.62 12.02 2.87
N THR A 80 5.48 10.84 2.25
CA THR A 80 4.24 10.07 2.20
C THR A 80 4.12 9.00 3.30
N ILE A 81 5.15 8.76 4.13
CA ILE A 81 5.16 7.62 5.06
C ILE A 81 4.08 7.73 6.15
N VAL A 82 3.85 8.93 6.69
CA VAL A 82 2.85 9.16 7.73
C VAL A 82 1.45 8.98 7.17
N ILE A 83 1.22 9.47 5.95
CA ILE A 83 -0.04 9.29 5.20
C ILE A 83 -0.28 7.81 4.95
N TYR A 84 0.73 7.06 4.49
CA TYR A 84 0.64 5.62 4.28
C TYR A 84 0.24 4.88 5.57
N ARG A 85 0.89 5.19 6.70
CA ARG A 85 0.59 4.55 7.99
C ARG A 85 -0.83 4.83 8.46
N TRP A 86 -1.29 6.06 8.28
CA TRP A 86 -2.66 6.43 8.60
C TRP A 86 -3.65 5.67 7.71
N LEU A 87 -3.44 5.64 6.39
CA LEU A 87 -4.27 4.86 5.46
C LEU A 87 -4.27 3.35 5.75
N ASP A 88 -3.12 2.74 6.06
CA ASP A 88 -3.05 1.34 6.47
C ASP A 88 -3.89 1.10 7.74
N GLY A 89 -3.81 2.01 8.72
CA GLY A 89 -4.66 1.96 9.92
C GLY A 89 -6.16 1.98 9.61
N LEU A 90 -6.60 2.72 8.58
CA LEU A 90 -8.00 2.76 8.14
C LEU A 90 -8.40 1.50 7.36
N LEU A 91 -7.55 1.04 6.45
CA LEU A 91 -7.88 0.00 5.47
C LEU A 91 -7.65 -1.40 6.01
N ARG A 92 -6.66 -1.61 6.88
CA ARG A 92 -6.29 -2.92 7.41
C ARG A 92 -7.46 -3.62 8.14
N PRO A 93 -8.26 -2.95 8.98
CA PRO A 93 -9.41 -3.59 9.63
C PRO A 93 -10.55 -3.95 8.66
N LEU A 94 -10.70 -3.22 7.55
CA LEU A 94 -11.64 -3.57 6.49
C LEU A 94 -11.17 -4.82 5.75
N PHE A 95 -9.92 -4.77 5.29
CA PHE A 95 -9.28 -5.87 4.57
C PHE A 95 -9.30 -7.17 5.38
N ASN A 96 -8.91 -7.13 6.65
CA ASN A 96 -8.89 -8.31 7.51
C ASN A 96 -10.29 -8.95 7.68
N ARG A 97 -11.36 -8.16 7.65
CA ARG A 97 -12.73 -8.67 7.73
C ARG A 97 -13.17 -9.29 6.41
N SER A 98 -12.88 -8.65 5.28
CA SER A 98 -13.30 -9.15 3.96
C SER A 98 -12.45 -10.32 3.46
N ALA A 99 -11.20 -10.42 3.89
CA ALA A 99 -10.24 -11.36 3.36
C ALA A 99 -9.95 -12.55 4.29
N CYS A 100 -10.66 -12.68 5.42
CA CYS A 100 -10.43 -13.73 6.40
C CYS A 100 -10.56 -15.15 5.81
N ASP A 101 -11.43 -15.31 4.81
CA ASP A 101 -11.72 -16.62 4.20
C ASP A 101 -10.88 -16.90 2.95
N THR A 102 -10.15 -15.91 2.43
CA THR A 102 -9.40 -16.00 1.16
C THR A 102 -7.88 -15.90 1.34
N ILE A 103 -7.41 -15.50 2.52
CA ILE A 103 -5.99 -15.33 2.81
C ILE A 103 -5.49 -16.44 3.73
N ILE A 104 -4.35 -17.00 3.35
CA ILE A 104 -3.60 -17.91 4.19
C ILE A 104 -2.38 -17.15 4.75
N PRO A 105 -2.31 -16.92 6.06
CA PRO A 105 -1.35 -15.98 6.64
C PRO A 105 0.10 -16.51 6.67
N ASN A 106 0.30 -17.83 6.60
CA ASN A 106 1.62 -18.43 6.54
C ASN A 106 1.60 -19.86 6.00
N GLY A 107 2.79 -20.35 5.61
CA GLY A 107 2.96 -21.70 5.05
C GLY A 107 2.57 -22.84 6.00
N MET A 108 2.74 -22.68 7.32
CA MET A 108 2.32 -23.73 8.26
C MET A 108 0.80 -23.90 8.29
N GLN A 109 0.06 -22.80 8.21
CA GLN A 109 -1.40 -22.86 8.11
C GLN A 109 -1.84 -23.44 6.76
N LEU A 110 -1.16 -23.11 5.66
CA LEU A 110 -1.40 -23.73 4.36
C LEU A 110 -1.29 -25.25 4.44
N ILE A 111 -0.18 -25.77 4.98
CA ILE A 111 0.07 -27.21 5.10
C ILE A 111 -1.05 -27.87 5.90
N LYS A 112 -1.38 -27.34 7.09
CA LYS A 112 -2.45 -27.89 7.94
C LYS A 112 -3.82 -27.89 7.24
N GLN A 113 -4.14 -26.86 6.46
CA GLN A 113 -5.40 -26.79 5.72
C GLN A 113 -5.42 -27.81 4.58
N VAL A 114 -4.33 -27.95 3.83
CA VAL A 114 -4.20 -28.93 2.75
C VAL A 114 -4.26 -30.37 3.28
N GLU A 115 -3.60 -30.67 4.41
CA GLU A 115 -3.67 -31.98 5.07
C GLU A 115 -5.11 -32.32 5.47
N ARG A 116 -5.80 -31.40 6.15
CA ARG A 116 -7.22 -31.58 6.53
C ARG A 116 -8.15 -31.73 5.34
N TRP A 117 -7.90 -30.99 4.27
CA TRP A 117 -8.65 -31.13 3.03
C TRP A 117 -8.38 -32.51 2.39
N SER A 118 -7.11 -32.96 2.39
CA SER A 118 -6.72 -34.20 1.75
C SER A 118 -7.34 -35.45 2.38
N THR A 119 -7.56 -35.46 3.71
CA THR A 119 -8.16 -36.62 4.38
C THR A 119 -9.58 -36.90 3.92
N LYS A 120 -10.30 -35.89 3.39
CA LYS A 120 -11.69 -36.01 2.97
C LYS A 120 -11.87 -35.99 1.45
N TYR A 121 -11.03 -35.26 0.72
CA TYR A 121 -11.29 -34.94 -0.69
C TYR A 121 -10.17 -35.40 -1.65
N LEU A 122 -9.01 -35.84 -1.15
CA LEU A 122 -7.94 -36.30 -2.02
C LEU A 122 -8.27 -37.67 -2.61
N THR A 123 -8.17 -37.79 -3.93
CA THR A 123 -8.39 -39.04 -4.66
C THR A 123 -7.23 -39.28 -5.63
N SER A 124 -7.14 -40.49 -6.19
CA SER A 124 -6.12 -40.84 -7.18
C SER A 124 -6.20 -40.02 -8.48
N VAL A 125 -7.33 -39.37 -8.75
CA VAL A 125 -7.54 -38.53 -9.96
C VAL A 125 -7.40 -37.04 -9.68
N THR A 126 -7.15 -36.65 -8.43
CA THR A 126 -6.97 -35.25 -8.05
C THR A 126 -5.67 -34.69 -8.65
N SER A 127 -5.78 -33.58 -9.38
CA SER A 127 -4.62 -32.85 -9.93
C SER A 127 -4.43 -31.52 -9.21
N PHE A 128 -3.19 -31.16 -8.92
CA PHE A 128 -2.83 -29.86 -8.38
C PHE A 128 -2.34 -28.94 -9.49
N ILE A 129 -2.81 -27.70 -9.48
CA ILE A 129 -2.40 -26.66 -10.42
C ILE A 129 -1.72 -25.55 -9.63
N THR A 130 -0.52 -25.18 -10.04
CA THR A 130 0.20 -24.03 -9.49
C THR A 130 0.15 -22.88 -10.49
N MET A 131 -0.07 -21.67 -9.97
CA MET A 131 -0.05 -20.43 -10.75
C MET A 131 0.82 -19.43 -10.01
N ASP A 132 1.64 -18.69 -10.75
CA ASP A 132 2.49 -17.64 -10.22
C ASP A 132 2.17 -16.32 -10.94
N ILE A 133 2.12 -15.22 -10.18
CA ILE A 133 1.86 -13.89 -10.72
C ILE A 133 3.21 -13.20 -10.90
N THR A 134 3.54 -12.86 -12.14
CA THR A 134 4.72 -12.06 -12.46
C THR A 134 4.49 -10.59 -12.12
N ASP A 135 5.49 -9.96 -11.49
CA ASP A 135 5.54 -8.50 -11.32
C ASP A 135 4.30 -7.88 -10.64
N LEU A 136 3.74 -8.59 -9.65
CA LEU A 136 2.53 -8.22 -8.92
C LEU A 136 2.48 -6.73 -8.53
N TYR A 137 3.51 -6.20 -7.88
CA TYR A 137 3.48 -4.82 -7.37
C TYR A 137 3.48 -3.76 -8.47
N THR A 138 4.13 -4.02 -9.60
CA THR A 138 4.22 -3.06 -10.71
C THR A 138 3.03 -3.16 -11.67
N MET A 139 2.29 -4.28 -11.64
CA MET A 139 1.17 -4.55 -12.54
C MET A 139 -0.22 -4.31 -11.90
N ILE A 140 -0.30 -3.83 -10.66
CA ILE A 140 -1.58 -3.47 -10.05
C ILE A 140 -2.11 -2.17 -10.70
N PRO A 141 -3.26 -2.21 -11.39
CA PRO A 141 -3.85 -1.01 -11.97
C PRO A 141 -4.33 -0.07 -10.86
N GLN A 142 -3.92 1.20 -10.92
CA GLN A 142 -4.24 2.19 -9.88
C GLN A 142 -5.77 2.39 -9.74
N GLU A 143 -6.47 2.60 -10.86
CA GLU A 143 -7.93 2.73 -10.89
C GLU A 143 -8.66 1.47 -10.38
N GLY A 144 -8.14 0.29 -10.72
CA GLY A 144 -8.65 -0.97 -10.21
C GLY A 144 -8.50 -1.08 -8.70
N GLY A 145 -7.36 -0.64 -8.16
CA GLY A 145 -7.11 -0.58 -6.72
C GLY A 145 -8.07 0.37 -5.99
N VAL A 146 -8.26 1.59 -6.52
CA VAL A 146 -9.22 2.56 -5.96
C VAL A 146 -10.65 2.00 -5.98
N THR A 147 -11.04 1.38 -7.09
CA THR A 147 -12.36 0.75 -7.24
C THR A 147 -12.56 -0.41 -6.25
N ALA A 148 -11.53 -1.24 -6.06
CA ALA A 148 -11.59 -2.33 -5.07
C ALA A 148 -11.77 -1.80 -3.64
N ILE A 149 -11.05 -0.73 -3.26
CA ILE A 149 -11.20 -0.10 -1.94
C ILE A 149 -12.59 0.50 -1.77
N LYS A 150 -13.14 1.19 -2.79
CA LYS A 150 -14.51 1.71 -2.75
C LYS A 150 -15.52 0.60 -2.47
N ARG A 151 -15.43 -0.52 -3.19
CA ARG A 151 -16.29 -1.70 -2.98
C ARG A 151 -16.17 -2.27 -1.57
N LEU A 152 -14.95 -2.34 -1.02
CA LEU A 152 -14.72 -2.80 0.36
C LEU A 152 -15.39 -1.88 1.39
N ILE A 153 -15.32 -0.56 1.19
CA ILE A 153 -15.96 0.41 2.08
C ILE A 153 -17.49 0.34 1.94
N GLU A 154 -18.00 0.24 0.71
CA GLU A 154 -19.44 0.11 0.41
C GLU A 154 -20.05 -1.14 1.05
N ALA A 155 -19.38 -2.29 0.93
CA ALA A 155 -19.78 -3.54 1.54
C ALA A 155 -19.67 -3.56 3.08
N SER A 156 -19.00 -2.57 3.67
CA SER A 156 -18.91 -2.44 5.13
C SER A 156 -20.11 -1.67 5.71
N ASP A 157 -20.66 -2.13 6.83
CA ASP A 157 -21.68 -1.42 7.62
C ASP A 157 -21.14 -0.19 8.36
N LEU A 158 -19.91 0.23 8.07
CA LEU A 158 -19.27 1.34 8.75
C LEU A 158 -19.85 2.67 8.28
N LYS A 159 -20.44 3.43 9.22
CA LYS A 159 -20.85 4.82 8.99
C LYS A 159 -19.64 5.78 8.92
N GLN A 160 -18.54 5.41 9.58
CA GLN A 160 -17.29 6.17 9.61
C GLN A 160 -16.08 5.26 9.90
N ILE A 161 -14.90 5.68 9.47
CA ILE A 161 -13.60 5.06 9.80
C ILE A 161 -12.69 6.17 10.32
N ASP A 162 -12.27 6.09 11.59
CA ASP A 162 -11.44 7.11 12.26
C ASP A 162 -11.98 8.55 12.10
N GLY A 163 -13.30 8.73 12.23
CA GLY A 163 -13.97 10.03 12.06
C GLY A 163 -14.16 10.49 10.61
N VAL A 164 -13.64 9.76 9.61
CA VAL A 164 -13.96 9.98 8.20
C VAL A 164 -15.30 9.32 7.89
N LYS A 165 -16.32 10.11 7.57
CA LYS A 165 -17.67 9.61 7.27
C LYS A 165 -17.72 8.93 5.90
N LYS A 166 -18.44 7.81 5.80
CA LYS A 166 -18.86 7.23 4.52
C LYS A 166 -19.82 8.25 3.86
N ARG A 167 -19.49 8.77 2.68
CA ARG A 167 -20.40 9.64 1.92
C ARG A 167 -21.34 8.77 1.10
N ASP A 168 -22.62 9.12 1.09
CA ASP A 168 -23.65 8.37 0.35
C ASP A 168 -23.53 8.55 -1.17
N HIS A 169 -22.77 9.55 -1.64
CA HIS A 169 -22.44 9.76 -3.06
C HIS A 169 -20.94 10.06 -3.21
N PHE A 170 -20.19 9.10 -3.73
CA PHE A 170 -18.89 9.33 -4.33
C PHE A 170 -19.12 9.81 -5.77
N SER A 171 -19.35 11.11 -5.97
CA SER A 171 -19.12 11.69 -7.29
C SER A 171 -17.65 11.44 -7.66
N SER A 172 -17.43 11.07 -8.92
CA SER A 172 -16.13 10.80 -9.53
C SER A 172 -15.05 11.76 -9.01
N CYS A 173 -13.98 11.19 -8.49
CA CYS A 173 -12.80 11.94 -8.08
C CYS A 173 -12.15 12.50 -9.35
N GLN A 174 -12.39 13.78 -9.67
CA GLN A 174 -11.78 14.50 -10.80
C GLN A 174 -10.24 14.58 -10.73
N ILE A 175 -9.61 13.95 -9.74
CA ILE A 175 -8.15 13.97 -9.55
C ILE A 175 -7.46 12.90 -10.43
N CYS A 176 -8.20 11.95 -10.99
CA CYS A 176 -7.64 10.87 -11.83
C CYS A 176 -7.77 11.14 -13.34
N ASP A 177 -8.41 12.26 -13.74
CA ASP A 177 -8.67 12.58 -15.15
C ASP A 177 -7.56 13.44 -15.80
N ASP A 178 -6.53 13.84 -15.05
CA ASP A 178 -5.39 14.60 -15.55
C ASP A 178 -4.09 13.76 -15.52
N GLN A 179 -4.01 12.68 -16.32
CA GLN A 179 -2.76 12.13 -16.88
C GLN A 179 -2.98 11.46 -18.23
#